data_AF-N6VWA4-F1
#
_entry.id   AF-N6VWA4-F1
#
_cell.length_a   1.000
_cell.length_b   1.000
_cell.length_c   1.000
_cell.angle_alpha   90.00
_cell.angle_beta   90.00
_cell.angle_gamma   90.00
#
_symmetry.space_group_name_H-M   'P 1'
#
loop_
_entity.id
_entity.type
_entity.pdbx_description
1 polymer ?
#
loop_
_entity_poly.entity_id
_entity_poly.type
_entity_poly.pdbx_seq_one_letter_code
_entity_poly.pdbx_strand_id
1 'polypeptide(L)'
;MSEVDGAGIGLVLEDFKFAHGTDVENGRIFKIGGIKSSAGEDVEIVVNQLYIAGADSNYGETLNPVNLGRLVNPFSIDVIDGNDIGVPDKAVLQFAAPTMVDPAEGYDCMNASATAGSGPCASRPVEAGLPQGERPDIGMQMNVNVGGDDSANINIHAQSAVIDGSYLRLWGDNERRQMVGQFKLNFYTPELSINACDQQTAECGSRIVMRHFALELALGNTLQPMYLDVDGTGNFLIEVATIRQPAPGAIGEDGLRESSDPAAWDFYEDYYTNPEYRSSLTVGNLSVGDRDFGSGRIEGVLIQHLKIQTKDLAP
;
A
#
# COMPACT_ATOMS: atom_id res chain seq x y z
N MET A 1 32.38 11.76 1.13
CA MET A 1 31.69 10.91 2.12
C MET A 1 31.84 9.49 1.61
N SER A 2 32.15 8.54 2.50
CA SER A 2 32.42 7.15 2.12
C SER A 2 31.22 6.57 1.38
N GLU A 3 31.52 5.92 0.25
CA GLU A 3 30.62 5.02 -0.46
C GLU A 3 29.85 4.16 0.57
N VAL A 4 28.52 4.27 0.56
CA VAL A 4 27.68 3.43 1.42
C VAL A 4 27.76 2.02 0.85
N ASP A 5 28.78 1.26 1.25
CA ASP A 5 29.00 -0.14 0.82
C ASP A 5 28.18 -1.12 1.68
N GLY A 6 27.06 -0.64 2.23
CA GLY A 6 26.15 -1.44 3.03
C GLY A 6 25.32 -2.30 2.11
N ALA A 7 25.79 -3.50 1.79
CA ALA A 7 24.96 -4.50 1.13
C ALA A 7 23.70 -4.71 1.99
N GLY A 8 22.56 -4.16 1.57
CA GLY A 8 21.28 -4.29 2.26
C GLY A 8 20.90 -5.75 2.54
N ILE A 9 19.86 -5.92 3.35
CA ILE A 9 19.33 -7.23 3.70
C ILE A 9 18.21 -7.60 2.73
N GLY A 10 18.43 -8.64 1.94
CA GLY A 10 17.36 -9.33 1.19
C GLY A 10 16.66 -10.36 2.06
N LEU A 11 15.33 -10.31 2.09
CA LEU A 11 14.45 -11.21 2.82
C LEU A 11 13.63 -12.01 1.80
N VAL A 12 13.65 -13.34 1.96
CA VAL A 12 12.83 -14.29 1.23
C VAL A 12 12.17 -15.18 2.26
N LEU A 13 10.85 -15.33 2.19
CA LEU A 13 10.11 -16.20 3.09
C LEU A 13 9.57 -17.36 2.29
N GLU A 14 10.18 -18.53 2.45
CA GLU A 14 9.72 -19.77 1.81
C GLU A 14 8.71 -20.49 2.70
N ASP A 15 7.72 -21.11 2.06
CA ASP A 15 6.60 -21.79 2.72
C ASP A 15 5.94 -20.93 3.83
N PHE A 16 5.88 -19.62 3.60
CA PHE A 16 5.35 -18.66 4.55
C PHE A 16 3.85 -18.85 4.74
N LYS A 17 3.41 -18.75 5.99
CA LYS A 17 2.01 -18.70 6.35
C LYS A 17 1.84 -17.87 7.60
N PHE A 18 0.95 -16.89 7.51
CA PHE A 18 0.48 -16.16 8.66
C PHE A 18 -1.00 -16.42 8.85
N ALA A 19 -1.39 -16.73 10.08
CA ALA A 19 -2.79 -16.87 10.46
C ALA A 19 -2.95 -16.48 11.91
N HIS A 20 -3.87 -15.56 12.14
CA HIS A 20 -4.38 -15.19 13.43
C HIS A 20 -5.86 -15.56 13.49
N GLY A 21 -6.29 -16.06 14.64
CA GLY A 21 -7.69 -16.31 14.96
C GLY A 21 -7.98 -15.91 16.40
N THR A 22 -9.26 -15.70 16.71
CA THR A 22 -9.72 -15.43 18.07
C THR A 22 -9.88 -16.72 18.87
N ASP A 23 -9.30 -16.78 20.07
CA ASP A 23 -9.52 -17.85 21.05
C ASP A 23 -10.04 -17.22 22.35
N VAL A 24 -11.36 -17.16 22.44
CA VAL A 24 -12.09 -16.53 23.56
C VAL A 24 -11.86 -17.30 24.86
N GLU A 25 -11.79 -18.62 24.80
CA GLU A 25 -11.64 -19.49 25.97
C GLU A 25 -10.32 -19.25 26.71
N ASN A 26 -9.25 -18.96 25.96
CA ASN A 26 -7.94 -18.65 26.54
C ASN A 26 -7.64 -17.14 26.60
N GLY A 27 -8.63 -16.27 26.33
CA GLY A 27 -8.46 -14.82 26.34
C GLY A 27 -7.50 -14.27 25.29
N ARG A 28 -7.22 -15.03 24.22
CA ARG A 28 -6.33 -14.65 23.12
C ARG A 28 -7.16 -13.96 22.05
N ILE A 29 -7.53 -12.73 22.33
CA ILE A 29 -8.39 -11.91 21.49
C ILE A 29 -7.60 -10.68 21.07
N PHE A 30 -7.53 -10.42 19.76
CA PHE A 30 -7.03 -9.15 19.27
C PHE A 30 -8.19 -8.15 19.22
N LYS A 31 -8.15 -7.17 20.13
CA LYS A 31 -9.19 -6.14 20.28
C LYS A 31 -8.61 -4.76 19.99
N ILE A 32 -9.34 -3.97 19.21
CA ILE A 32 -9.12 -2.54 19.02
C ILE A 32 -10.24 -1.84 19.78
N GLY A 33 -9.89 -1.13 20.85
CA GLY A 33 -10.82 -0.39 21.69
C GLY A 33 -10.45 1.09 21.78
N GLY A 34 -11.15 1.83 22.66
CA GLY A 34 -10.92 3.27 22.86
C GLY A 34 -11.67 4.16 21.87
N ILE A 35 -12.48 3.58 20.99
CA ILE A 35 -13.33 4.31 20.05
C ILE A 35 -14.68 4.54 20.72
N LYS A 36 -15.22 5.76 20.59
CA LYS A 36 -16.55 6.11 21.09
C LYS A 36 -17.51 6.41 19.93
N SER A 37 -18.75 5.97 20.04
CA SER A 37 -19.83 6.36 19.12
C SER A 37 -20.17 7.85 19.28
N SER A 38 -20.93 8.41 18.34
CA SER A 38 -21.45 9.78 18.48
C SER A 38 -22.38 9.94 19.70
N ALA A 39 -22.93 8.85 20.21
CA ALA A 39 -23.70 8.79 21.45
C ALA A 39 -22.85 8.57 22.71
N GLY A 40 -21.52 8.40 22.57
CA GLY A 40 -20.58 8.20 23.68
C GLY A 40 -20.40 6.74 24.12
N GLU A 41 -20.93 5.78 23.37
CA GLU A 41 -20.83 4.35 23.68
C GLU A 41 -19.47 3.78 23.25
N ASP A 42 -18.98 2.77 23.96
CA ASP A 42 -17.76 2.08 23.55
C ASP A 42 -17.95 1.32 22.24
N VAL A 43 -17.03 1.51 21.31
CA VAL A 43 -16.92 0.73 20.10
C VAL A 43 -15.75 -0.23 20.27
N GLU A 44 -16.04 -1.52 20.26
CA GLU A 44 -15.05 -2.59 20.34
C GLU A 44 -14.95 -3.29 18.99
N ILE A 45 -13.75 -3.35 18.43
CA ILE A 45 -13.47 -4.11 17.20
C ILE A 45 -12.65 -5.34 17.55
N VAL A 46 -13.16 -6.53 17.24
CA VAL A 46 -12.45 -7.80 17.44
C VAL A 46 -11.99 -8.31 16.09
N VAL A 47 -10.69 -8.55 15.91
CA VAL A 47 -10.17 -9.20 14.68
C VAL A 47 -10.28 -10.70 14.86
N ASN A 48 -11.26 -11.31 14.19
CA ASN A 48 -11.53 -12.74 14.29
C ASN A 48 -10.61 -13.60 13.45
N GLN A 49 -10.18 -13.05 12.32
CA GLN A 49 -9.25 -13.72 11.42
C GLN A 49 -8.37 -12.69 10.74
N LEU A 50 -7.08 -12.97 10.66
CA LEU A 50 -6.15 -12.24 9.80
C LEU A 50 -5.17 -13.25 9.23
N TYR A 51 -5.04 -13.33 7.91
CA TYR A 51 -4.16 -14.30 7.29
C TYR A 51 -3.43 -13.76 6.06
N ILE A 52 -2.27 -14.37 5.82
CA ILE A 52 -1.51 -14.30 4.58
C ILE A 52 -1.21 -15.76 4.24
N ALA A 53 -1.80 -16.25 3.16
CA ALA A 53 -1.72 -17.64 2.75
C ALA A 53 -1.50 -17.74 1.23
N GLY A 54 -1.19 -18.94 0.74
CA GLY A 54 -1.17 -19.23 -0.70
C GLY A 54 -2.50 -18.97 -1.37
N ALA A 55 -2.47 -18.91 -2.70
CA ALA A 55 -3.65 -18.78 -3.52
C ALA A 55 -4.68 -19.90 -3.25
N ASP A 56 -5.93 -19.62 -3.60
CA ASP A 56 -7.07 -20.51 -3.38
C ASP A 56 -7.33 -20.80 -1.89
N SER A 57 -7.13 -19.78 -1.05
CA SER A 57 -7.38 -19.89 0.40
C SER A 57 -8.85 -20.07 0.76
N ASN A 58 -9.75 -19.90 -0.21
CA ASN A 58 -11.20 -19.87 -0.04
C ASN A 58 -11.61 -18.98 1.14
N TYR A 59 -11.29 -17.69 1.05
CA TYR A 59 -11.57 -16.70 2.09
C TYR A 59 -10.96 -17.05 3.46
N GLY A 60 -9.88 -17.82 3.50
CA GLY A 60 -9.16 -18.20 4.71
C GLY A 60 -9.59 -19.53 5.33
N GLU A 61 -10.46 -20.31 4.66
CA GLU A 61 -10.80 -21.67 5.08
C GLU A 61 -9.62 -22.64 4.90
N THR A 62 -8.84 -22.46 3.83
CA THR A 62 -7.66 -23.27 3.52
C THR A 62 -6.42 -22.40 3.57
N LEU A 63 -5.52 -22.66 4.51
CA LEU A 63 -4.32 -21.84 4.70
C LEU A 63 -3.09 -22.61 4.22
N ASN A 64 -2.92 -22.64 2.90
CA ASN A 64 -1.73 -23.14 2.23
C ASN A 64 -0.58 -22.14 2.40
N PRO A 65 0.68 -22.60 2.35
CA PRO A 65 1.82 -21.69 2.37
C PRO A 65 1.98 -20.92 1.05
N VAL A 66 2.78 -19.86 1.08
CA VAL A 66 3.15 -19.01 -0.07
C VAL A 66 4.63 -18.65 0.02
N ASN A 67 5.30 -18.44 -1.10
CA ASN A 67 6.64 -17.84 -1.06
C ASN A 67 6.55 -16.32 -1.16
N LEU A 68 7.19 -15.56 -0.27
CA LEU A 68 7.24 -14.11 -0.36
C LEU A 68 8.62 -13.66 -0.81
N GLY A 69 8.70 -13.17 -2.05
CA GLY A 69 9.94 -12.80 -2.73
C GLY A 69 10.76 -14.01 -3.17
N ARG A 70 11.90 -13.73 -3.82
CA ARG A 70 12.90 -14.73 -4.23
C ARG A 70 14.29 -14.10 -4.27
N LEU A 71 15.36 -14.89 -4.32
CA LEU A 71 16.72 -14.36 -4.25
C LEU A 71 17.03 -13.27 -5.31
N VAL A 72 16.48 -13.40 -6.51
CA VAL A 72 16.66 -12.41 -7.59
C VAL A 72 15.70 -11.21 -7.50
N ASN A 73 14.67 -11.28 -6.65
CA ASN A 73 13.67 -10.23 -6.43
C ASN A 73 13.15 -10.34 -4.97
N PRO A 74 13.99 -10.02 -3.97
CA PRO A 74 13.62 -10.20 -2.56
C PRO A 74 12.83 -8.99 -2.05
N PHE A 75 12.22 -9.13 -0.88
CA PHE A 75 11.93 -7.96 -0.04
C PHE A 75 13.26 -7.42 0.48
N SER A 76 13.45 -6.11 0.58
CA SER A 76 14.74 -5.55 1.01
C SER A 76 14.61 -4.50 2.09
N ILE A 77 15.62 -4.48 2.96
CA ILE A 77 15.89 -3.40 3.90
C ILE A 77 17.30 -2.92 3.59
N ASP A 78 17.42 -1.69 3.10
CA ASP A 78 18.67 -1.18 2.58
C ASP A 78 18.91 0.28 2.96
N VAL A 79 20.16 0.73 2.88
CA VAL A 79 20.53 2.15 2.97
C VAL A 79 21.12 2.55 1.63
N ILE A 80 20.30 3.20 0.80
CA ILE A 80 20.68 3.61 -0.55
C ILE A 80 21.27 5.03 -0.57
N ASP A 81 22.10 5.33 -1.57
CA ASP A 81 22.55 6.70 -1.82
C ASP A 81 21.37 7.53 -2.35
N GLY A 82 21.02 8.59 -1.61
CA GLY A 82 19.97 9.50 -2.00
C GLY A 82 20.24 10.18 -3.34
N ASN A 83 21.50 10.31 -3.76
CA ASN A 83 21.85 10.88 -5.07
C ASN A 83 21.25 10.07 -6.23
N ASP A 84 21.13 8.75 -6.09
CA ASP A 84 20.56 7.85 -7.11
C ASP A 84 19.05 8.03 -7.28
N ILE A 85 18.39 8.62 -6.29
CA ILE A 85 16.94 8.80 -6.25
C ILE A 85 16.52 10.27 -6.10
N GLY A 86 17.42 11.22 -6.40
CA GLY A 86 17.11 12.65 -6.36
C GLY A 86 16.93 13.26 -4.97
N VAL A 87 17.54 12.66 -3.94
CA VAL A 87 17.65 13.18 -2.56
C VAL A 87 19.13 13.48 -2.27
N PRO A 88 19.63 14.67 -2.64
CA PRO A 88 21.06 14.94 -2.66
C PRO A 88 21.73 14.84 -1.29
N ASP A 89 22.91 14.24 -1.25
CA ASP A 89 23.78 14.17 -0.05
C ASP A 89 23.10 13.54 1.18
N LYS A 90 22.21 12.57 0.97
CA LYS A 90 21.54 11.82 2.04
C LYS A 90 21.74 10.33 1.88
N ALA A 91 21.91 9.64 3.00
CA ALA A 91 21.68 8.21 3.08
C ALA A 91 20.19 7.97 3.36
N VAL A 92 19.55 7.09 2.59
CA VAL A 92 18.10 6.86 2.65
C VAL A 92 17.84 5.42 3.07
N LEU A 93 17.17 5.25 4.21
CA LEU A 93 16.71 3.94 4.66
C LEU A 93 15.51 3.55 3.80
N GLN A 94 15.59 2.41 3.12
CA GLN A 94 14.53 1.88 2.28
C GLN A 94 14.05 0.53 2.78
N PHE A 95 12.73 0.39 2.92
CA PHE A 95 12.04 -0.89 2.95
C PHE A 95 11.34 -1.05 1.61
N ALA A 96 11.64 -2.11 0.86
CA ALA A 96 11.07 -2.30 -0.47
C ALA A 96 10.52 -3.71 -0.65
N ALA A 97 9.41 -3.79 -1.38
CA ALA A 97 8.89 -5.01 -1.96
C ALA A 97 9.76 -5.42 -3.18
N PRO A 98 9.57 -6.64 -3.74
CA PRO A 98 10.18 -7.03 -5.00
C PRO A 98 10.03 -5.94 -6.06
N THR A 99 11.10 -5.63 -6.79
CA THR A 99 11.06 -4.65 -7.87
C THR A 99 10.20 -5.16 -9.03
N MET A 100 9.49 -4.27 -9.71
CA MET A 100 8.94 -4.60 -11.02
C MET A 100 10.08 -4.89 -12.01
N VAL A 101 9.79 -5.75 -12.98
CA VAL A 101 10.73 -6.21 -14.02
C VAL A 101 10.27 -5.76 -15.41
N ASP A 102 11.11 -5.98 -16.41
CA ASP A 102 10.71 -5.74 -17.80
C ASP A 102 9.43 -6.54 -18.13
N PRO A 103 8.42 -5.95 -18.80
CA PRO A 103 7.19 -6.64 -19.13
C PRO A 103 7.37 -7.94 -19.92
N ALA A 104 8.46 -8.09 -20.68
CA ALA A 104 8.79 -9.31 -21.42
C ALA A 104 9.29 -10.45 -20.51
N GLU A 105 9.70 -10.15 -19.28
CA GLU A 105 10.20 -11.09 -18.28
C GLU A 105 9.22 -11.33 -17.13
N GLY A 106 8.34 -10.37 -16.85
CA GLY A 106 7.40 -10.41 -15.74
C GLY A 106 6.04 -11.04 -16.05
N TYR A 107 5.10 -10.80 -15.16
CA TYR A 107 3.75 -11.33 -15.16
C TYR A 107 2.73 -10.21 -15.02
N ASP A 108 1.55 -10.38 -15.60
CA ASP A 108 0.40 -9.51 -15.34
C ASP A 108 0.09 -9.50 -13.84
N CYS A 109 0.01 -8.31 -13.25
CA CYS A 109 -0.15 -8.09 -11.81
C CYS A 109 -1.55 -8.44 -11.29
N MET A 110 -2.57 -8.46 -12.16
CA MET A 110 -3.97 -8.64 -11.81
C MET A 110 -4.55 -9.97 -12.35
N ASN A 111 -3.76 -10.79 -13.03
CA ASN A 111 -4.19 -12.09 -13.52
C ASN A 111 -3.58 -13.23 -12.67
N ALA A 112 -4.43 -13.99 -11.98
CA ALA A 112 -4.04 -15.14 -11.16
C ALA A 112 -3.38 -16.28 -11.97
N SER A 113 -3.60 -16.32 -13.28
CA SER A 113 -3.03 -17.30 -14.21
C SER A 113 -2.08 -16.65 -15.22
N ALA A 114 -1.45 -15.53 -14.83
CA ALA A 114 -0.48 -14.83 -15.67
C ALA A 114 0.67 -15.76 -16.09
N THR A 115 1.12 -15.62 -17.33
CA THR A 115 2.31 -16.31 -17.85
C THR A 115 3.49 -15.35 -17.90
N ALA A 116 4.72 -15.86 -17.93
CA ALA A 116 5.89 -15.01 -18.16
C ALA A 116 5.75 -14.21 -19.47
N GLY A 117 6.18 -12.94 -19.45
CA GLY A 117 6.04 -11.98 -20.54
C GLY A 117 4.68 -11.30 -20.66
N SER A 118 3.80 -11.40 -19.64
CA SER A 118 2.46 -10.80 -19.68
C SER A 118 2.34 -9.46 -18.98
N GLY A 119 3.34 -9.01 -18.24
CA GLY A 119 3.27 -7.76 -17.49
C GLY A 119 4.52 -7.49 -16.63
N PRO A 120 4.53 -6.40 -15.85
CA PRO A 120 5.73 -5.92 -15.17
C PRO A 120 5.98 -6.53 -13.78
N CYS A 121 5.04 -7.31 -13.23
CA CYS A 121 5.21 -7.84 -11.88
C CYS A 121 6.20 -9.02 -11.86
N ALA A 122 7.11 -9.01 -10.89
CA ALA A 122 8.09 -10.07 -10.68
C ALA A 122 7.47 -11.29 -9.98
N SER A 123 6.50 -11.05 -9.10
CA SER A 123 5.80 -12.06 -8.32
C SER A 123 5.03 -13.02 -9.21
N ARG A 124 5.38 -14.30 -9.13
CA ARG A 124 4.82 -15.40 -9.93
C ARG A 124 3.50 -15.91 -9.38
N PRO A 125 2.48 -16.17 -10.22
CA PRO A 125 1.32 -16.93 -9.79
C PRO A 125 1.68 -18.40 -9.50
N VAL A 126 0.69 -19.16 -9.04
CA VAL A 126 0.82 -20.61 -8.91
C VAL A 126 0.97 -21.23 -10.31
N GLU A 127 2.00 -22.08 -10.47
CA GLU A 127 2.23 -22.84 -11.70
C GLU A 127 2.80 -24.23 -11.39
N ALA A 128 2.86 -25.13 -12.38
CA ALA A 128 3.23 -26.53 -12.16
C ALA A 128 4.62 -26.73 -11.50
N GLY A 129 5.56 -25.80 -11.72
CA GLY A 129 6.88 -25.79 -11.09
C GLY A 129 7.00 -24.96 -9.80
N LEU A 130 5.95 -24.23 -9.44
CA LEU A 130 5.88 -23.35 -8.27
C LEU A 130 4.48 -23.44 -7.64
N PRO A 131 4.14 -24.57 -7.00
CA PRO A 131 2.79 -24.83 -6.52
C PRO A 131 2.33 -23.88 -5.40
N GLN A 132 3.27 -23.25 -4.68
CA GLN A 132 2.95 -22.25 -3.65
C GLN A 132 2.75 -20.84 -4.22
N GLY A 133 3.19 -20.59 -5.45
CA GLY A 133 3.23 -19.24 -6.04
C GLY A 133 4.06 -18.25 -5.21
N GLU A 134 3.98 -16.97 -5.60
CA GLU A 134 4.54 -15.83 -4.87
C GLU A 134 3.48 -14.77 -4.50
N ARG A 135 2.22 -15.03 -4.83
CA ARG A 135 1.10 -14.09 -4.69
C ARG A 135 0.15 -14.56 -3.62
N PRO A 136 0.18 -13.97 -2.41
CA PRO A 136 -0.65 -14.43 -1.32
C PRO A 136 -2.11 -14.04 -1.49
N ASP A 137 -3.00 -14.89 -1.00
CA ASP A 137 -4.30 -14.43 -0.55
C ASP A 137 -4.13 -13.73 0.82
N ILE A 138 -4.71 -12.54 0.95
CA ILE A 138 -4.70 -11.74 2.17
C ILE A 138 -6.14 -11.52 2.61
N GLY A 139 -6.46 -11.88 3.86
CA GLY A 139 -7.80 -11.65 4.36
C GLY A 139 -7.84 -11.23 5.81
N MET A 140 -8.90 -10.50 6.13
CA MET A 140 -9.19 -9.98 7.45
C MET A 140 -10.69 -10.07 7.72
N GLN A 141 -11.04 -10.63 8.87
CA GLN A 141 -12.38 -10.67 9.41
C GLN A 141 -12.42 -9.93 10.73
N MET A 142 -13.37 -9.01 10.88
CA MET A 142 -13.53 -8.20 12.08
C MET A 142 -14.98 -8.17 12.52
N ASN A 143 -15.22 -8.18 13.82
CA ASN A 143 -16.49 -7.80 14.40
C ASN A 143 -16.41 -6.39 14.95
N VAL A 144 -17.42 -5.58 14.69
CA VAL A 144 -17.56 -4.24 15.28
C VAL A 144 -18.79 -4.25 16.17
N ASN A 145 -18.60 -3.99 17.46
CA ASN A 145 -19.65 -3.91 18.46
C ASN A 145 -19.77 -2.46 18.93
N VAL A 146 -20.98 -1.91 19.02
CA VAL A 146 -21.23 -0.56 19.53
C VAL A 146 -22.10 -0.67 20.78
N GLY A 147 -21.55 -0.34 21.95
CA GLY A 147 -22.26 -0.49 23.22
C GLY A 147 -22.73 -1.92 23.44
N GLY A 148 -24.04 -2.10 23.59
CA GLY A 148 -24.69 -3.41 23.70
C GLY A 148 -25.40 -3.88 22.42
N ASP A 149 -25.27 -3.14 21.32
CA ASP A 149 -25.96 -3.40 20.06
C ASP A 149 -25.24 -4.45 19.19
N ASP A 150 -25.96 -4.91 18.17
CA ASP A 150 -25.57 -5.99 17.28
C ASP A 150 -24.23 -5.74 16.59
N SER A 151 -23.41 -6.79 16.63
CA SER A 151 -22.07 -6.79 16.07
C SER A 151 -22.11 -6.98 14.56
N ALA A 152 -21.54 -6.05 13.80
CA ALA A 152 -21.35 -6.20 12.36
C ALA A 152 -20.05 -6.96 12.08
N ASN A 153 -20.13 -8.07 11.33
CA ASN A 153 -18.95 -8.80 10.86
C ASN A 153 -18.52 -8.26 9.49
N ILE A 154 -17.35 -7.66 9.38
CA ILE A 154 -16.76 -7.18 8.13
C ILE A 154 -15.67 -8.16 7.71
N ASN A 155 -15.82 -8.70 6.50
CA ASN A 155 -14.83 -9.57 5.86
C ASN A 155 -14.23 -8.85 4.67
N ILE A 156 -12.90 -8.85 4.59
CA ILE A 156 -12.13 -8.32 3.46
C ILE A 156 -11.21 -9.44 2.99
N HIS A 157 -11.19 -9.70 1.68
CA HIS A 157 -10.33 -10.70 1.08
C HIS A 157 -9.78 -10.20 -0.26
N ALA A 158 -8.46 -10.23 -0.40
CA ALA A 158 -7.75 -10.01 -1.65
C ALA A 158 -7.15 -11.34 -2.11
N GLN A 159 -7.52 -11.76 -3.31
CA GLN A 159 -6.99 -12.96 -3.94
C GLN A 159 -5.64 -12.68 -4.61
N SER A 160 -4.64 -13.56 -4.50
CA SER A 160 -3.40 -13.47 -5.29
C SER A 160 -2.79 -12.06 -5.36
N ALA A 161 -2.70 -11.40 -4.21
CA ALA A 161 -2.27 -10.02 -4.10
C ALA A 161 -0.80 -9.83 -4.51
N VAL A 162 -0.50 -8.71 -5.16
CA VAL A 162 0.84 -8.33 -5.58
C VAL A 162 1.15 -6.92 -5.09
N ILE A 163 2.33 -6.74 -4.48
CA ILE A 163 2.80 -5.46 -3.97
C ILE A 163 4.12 -4.98 -4.59
N ASP A 164 4.51 -5.57 -5.72
CA ASP A 164 5.76 -5.29 -6.40
C ASP A 164 5.92 -3.79 -6.73
N GLY A 165 7.14 -3.28 -6.57
CA GLY A 165 7.48 -1.86 -6.75
C GLY A 165 7.09 -0.94 -5.59
N SER A 166 6.47 -1.47 -4.53
CA SER A 166 6.18 -0.70 -3.31
C SER A 166 7.45 -0.45 -2.50
N TYR A 167 7.53 0.71 -1.86
CA TYR A 167 8.59 1.04 -0.92
C TYR A 167 8.18 2.10 0.12
N LEU A 168 8.87 2.08 1.25
CA LEU A 168 8.97 3.18 2.20
C LEU A 168 10.43 3.62 2.27
N ARG A 169 10.69 4.87 1.94
CA ARG A 169 12.01 5.51 2.07
C ARG A 169 11.97 6.55 3.15
N LEU A 170 12.99 6.60 4.00
CA LEU A 170 13.09 7.52 5.13
C LEU A 170 14.49 8.15 5.21
N TRP A 171 14.55 9.45 5.48
CA TRP A 171 15.81 10.15 5.73
C TRP A 171 15.62 11.37 6.64
N GLY A 172 16.72 11.93 7.12
CA GLY A 172 16.71 13.13 7.97
C GLY A 172 16.80 14.42 7.18
N ASP A 173 15.91 15.37 7.49
CA ASP A 173 16.06 16.78 7.10
C ASP A 173 16.74 17.56 8.23
N ASN A 174 17.90 18.13 7.94
CA ASN A 174 18.70 18.88 8.91
C ASN A 174 18.13 20.28 9.16
N GLU A 175 17.44 20.88 8.18
CA GLU A 175 16.91 22.24 8.29
C GLU A 175 15.67 22.24 9.18
N ARG A 176 14.74 21.32 8.93
CA ARG A 176 13.52 21.17 9.72
C ARG A 176 13.69 20.33 10.97
N ARG A 177 14.77 19.55 11.08
CA ARG A 177 15.01 18.57 12.15
C ARG A 177 13.87 17.56 12.26
N GLN A 178 13.38 17.10 11.11
CA GLN A 178 12.25 16.18 10.98
C GLN A 178 12.64 14.96 10.14
N MET A 179 11.89 13.87 10.29
CA MET A 179 11.98 12.73 9.39
C MET A 179 11.21 13.07 8.11
N VAL A 180 11.83 12.79 6.97
CA VAL A 180 11.19 12.86 5.66
C VAL A 180 10.99 11.45 5.15
N GLY A 181 9.92 11.23 4.41
CA GLY A 181 9.69 9.98 3.71
C GLY A 181 9.18 10.13 2.28
N GLN A 182 9.29 9.03 1.56
CA GLN A 182 8.52 8.73 0.35
C GLN A 182 7.86 7.38 0.56
N PHE A 183 6.57 7.32 0.30
CA PHE A 183 5.81 6.08 0.39
C PHE A 183 5.16 5.80 -0.95
N LYS A 184 5.53 4.66 -1.54
CA LYS A 184 4.89 4.10 -2.73
C LYS A 184 4.27 2.77 -2.36
N LEU A 185 2.95 2.65 -2.55
CA LEU A 185 2.23 1.40 -2.42
C LEU A 185 1.59 1.09 -3.76
N ASN A 186 2.07 0.04 -4.40
CA ASN A 186 1.36 -0.61 -5.47
C ASN A 186 0.67 -1.84 -4.87
N PHE A 187 -0.63 -1.98 -5.10
CA PHE A 187 -1.41 -3.12 -4.63
C PHE A 187 -2.33 -3.56 -5.75
N TYR A 188 -2.04 -4.73 -6.30
CA TYR A 188 -2.81 -5.34 -7.38
C TYR A 188 -3.43 -6.63 -6.89
N THR A 189 -4.67 -6.89 -7.30
CA THR A 189 -5.32 -8.17 -7.07
C THR A 189 -6.34 -8.46 -8.18
N PRO A 190 -6.39 -9.72 -8.67
CA PRO A 190 -7.49 -10.20 -9.51
C PRO A 190 -8.86 -9.93 -8.90
N GLU A 191 -9.01 -10.06 -7.59
CA GLU A 191 -10.26 -9.85 -6.87
C GLU A 191 -10.01 -9.27 -5.47
N LEU A 192 -10.59 -8.10 -5.20
CA LEU A 192 -10.80 -7.60 -3.85
C LEU A 192 -12.28 -7.72 -3.52
N SER A 193 -12.60 -8.41 -2.44
CA SER A 193 -13.96 -8.64 -2.00
C SER A 193 -14.18 -8.15 -0.57
N ILE A 194 -15.38 -7.60 -0.35
CA ILE A 194 -15.81 -7.11 0.95
C ILE A 194 -17.23 -7.59 1.19
N ASN A 195 -17.51 -8.22 2.33
CA ASN A 195 -18.88 -8.55 2.71
C ASN A 195 -19.11 -8.33 4.20
N ALA A 196 -20.28 -7.79 4.52
CA ALA A 196 -20.75 -7.63 5.89
C ALA A 196 -21.75 -8.74 6.23
N CYS A 197 -21.67 -9.32 7.41
CA CYS A 197 -22.63 -10.31 7.91
C CYS A 197 -23.14 -9.93 9.30
N ASP A 198 -24.38 -10.30 9.56
CA ASP A 198 -24.96 -10.27 10.90
C ASP A 198 -24.43 -11.47 11.69
N GLN A 199 -23.94 -11.22 12.90
CA GLN A 199 -23.38 -12.25 13.77
C GLN A 199 -24.43 -13.13 14.47
N GLN A 200 -25.63 -12.62 14.72
CA GLN A 200 -26.70 -13.35 15.39
C GLN A 200 -27.42 -14.31 14.45
N THR A 201 -27.66 -13.88 13.21
CA THR A 201 -28.43 -14.66 12.22
C THR A 201 -27.54 -15.43 11.25
N ALA A 202 -26.24 -15.11 11.20
CA ALA A 202 -25.31 -15.56 10.17
C ALA A 202 -25.74 -15.17 8.74
N GLU A 203 -26.66 -14.22 8.59
CA GLU A 203 -27.07 -13.70 7.30
C GLU A 203 -26.02 -12.70 6.80
N CYS A 204 -25.38 -13.02 5.68
CA CYS A 204 -24.47 -12.11 5.01
C CYS A 204 -25.23 -11.23 4.03
N GLY A 205 -24.95 -9.92 4.07
CA GLY A 205 -25.35 -9.00 3.02
C GLY A 205 -24.64 -9.30 1.70
N SER A 206 -25.04 -8.59 0.65
CA SER A 206 -24.41 -8.70 -0.66
C SER A 206 -22.90 -8.45 -0.59
N ARG A 207 -22.12 -9.37 -1.16
CA ARG A 207 -20.68 -9.18 -1.32
C ARG A 207 -20.40 -8.12 -2.39
N ILE A 208 -19.56 -7.17 -2.03
CA ILE A 208 -18.92 -6.24 -2.95
C ILE A 208 -17.72 -6.98 -3.54
N VAL A 209 -17.66 -7.10 -4.86
CA VAL A 209 -16.56 -7.72 -5.59
C VAL A 209 -15.98 -6.69 -6.54
N MET A 210 -14.68 -6.47 -6.44
CA MET A 210 -13.89 -5.60 -7.30
C MET A 210 -12.89 -6.46 -8.06
N ARG A 211 -13.14 -6.71 -9.34
CA ARG A 211 -12.24 -7.48 -10.21
C ARG A 211 -11.22 -6.59 -10.88
N HIS A 212 -10.00 -7.11 -11.03
CA HIS A 212 -8.83 -6.37 -11.53
C HIS A 212 -8.68 -5.05 -10.76
N PHE A 213 -8.51 -5.18 -9.45
CA PHE A 213 -8.32 -4.05 -8.56
C PHE A 213 -6.83 -3.67 -8.55
N ALA A 214 -6.55 -2.39 -8.81
CA ALA A 214 -5.21 -1.82 -8.75
C ALA A 214 -5.26 -0.52 -7.95
N LEU A 215 -4.46 -0.43 -6.90
CA LEU A 215 -4.19 0.79 -6.15
C LEU A 215 -2.71 1.11 -6.29
N GLU A 216 -2.42 2.28 -6.83
CA GLU A 216 -1.09 2.86 -6.89
C GLU A 216 -1.14 4.15 -6.09
N LEU A 217 -0.44 4.20 -4.96
CA LEU A 217 -0.44 5.34 -4.06
C LEU A 217 0.99 5.86 -3.92
N ALA A 218 1.19 7.11 -4.28
CA ALA A 218 2.45 7.82 -4.14
C ALA A 218 2.28 9.01 -3.19
N LEU A 219 2.93 8.95 -2.03
CA LEU A 219 2.96 10.01 -1.03
C LEU A 219 4.39 10.51 -0.84
N GLY A 220 4.59 11.79 -1.12
CA GLY A 220 5.89 12.42 -1.11
C GLY A 220 6.75 12.03 -2.31
N ASN A 221 7.61 12.95 -2.71
CA ASN A 221 8.62 12.76 -3.75
C ASN A 221 9.81 13.70 -3.50
N THR A 222 10.79 13.70 -4.40
CA THR A 222 12.02 14.50 -4.30
C THR A 222 11.76 16.02 -4.32
N LEU A 223 10.73 16.43 -5.07
CA LEU A 223 10.30 17.82 -5.22
C LEU A 223 9.28 18.24 -4.16
N GLN A 224 8.60 17.28 -3.54
CA GLN A 224 7.52 17.50 -2.59
C GLN A 224 7.63 16.47 -1.45
N PRO A 225 8.44 16.75 -0.41
CA PRO A 225 8.68 15.80 0.67
C PRO A 225 7.43 15.53 1.52
N MET A 226 7.28 14.28 1.99
CA MET A 226 6.35 13.93 3.06
C MET A 226 7.09 13.96 4.40
N TYR A 227 6.64 14.73 5.37
CA TYR A 227 7.21 14.79 6.72
C TYR A 227 6.48 13.86 7.66
N LEU A 228 7.25 13.20 8.52
CA LEU A 228 6.77 12.42 9.65
C LEU A 228 7.23 13.13 10.93
N ASP A 229 6.29 13.50 11.79
CA ASP A 229 6.56 14.26 13.01
C ASP A 229 5.68 13.79 14.17
N VAL A 230 6.02 14.23 15.37
CA VAL A 230 5.19 14.09 16.57
C VAL A 230 4.98 15.48 17.15
N ASP A 231 3.71 15.89 17.28
CA ASP A 231 3.40 17.21 17.81
C ASP A 231 3.65 17.32 19.32
N GLY A 232 3.53 18.54 19.87
CA GLY A 232 3.75 18.80 21.30
C GLY A 232 2.79 18.09 22.25
N THR A 233 1.75 17.41 21.73
CA THR A 233 0.80 16.60 22.49
C THR A 233 1.04 15.10 22.33
N GLY A 234 2.10 14.70 21.63
CA GLY A 234 2.43 13.29 21.39
C GLY A 234 1.66 12.66 20.23
N ASN A 235 0.91 13.45 19.46
CA ASN A 235 0.20 12.93 18.30
C ASN A 235 1.12 12.84 17.09
N PHE A 236 1.03 11.74 16.36
CA PHE A 236 1.77 11.53 15.14
C PHE A 236 1.16 12.35 13.99
N LEU A 237 2.03 12.95 13.18
CA LEU A 237 1.69 13.80 12.06
C LEU A 237 2.38 13.30 10.80
N ILE A 238 1.58 13.09 9.74
CA ILE A 238 2.07 12.92 8.37
C ILE A 238 1.65 14.16 7.58
N GLU A 239 2.61 14.82 6.93
CA GLU A 239 2.33 15.98 6.10
C GLU A 239 3.03 15.86 4.74
N VAL A 240 2.26 15.75 3.66
CA VAL A 240 2.77 16.04 2.31
C VAL A 240 2.82 17.56 2.17
N ALA A 241 4.05 18.08 2.18
CA ALA A 241 4.28 19.51 2.11
C ALA A 241 3.91 20.07 0.72
N THR A 242 3.92 21.39 0.59
CA THR A 242 3.91 22.01 -0.73
C THR A 242 5.17 21.63 -1.50
N ILE A 243 5.08 21.65 -2.82
CA ILE A 243 6.25 21.51 -3.69
C ILE A 243 7.34 22.51 -3.28
N ARG A 244 8.60 22.09 -3.34
CA ARG A 244 9.77 22.95 -3.18
C ARG A 244 9.75 24.03 -4.25
N GLN A 245 10.33 25.18 -3.95
CA GLN A 245 10.52 26.20 -4.98
C GLN A 245 11.69 25.78 -5.88
N PRO A 246 11.56 25.87 -7.21
CA PRO A 246 12.68 25.68 -8.10
C PRO A 246 13.72 26.79 -7.89
N ALA A 247 14.87 26.65 -8.55
CA ALA A 247 15.79 27.77 -8.72
C ALA A 247 15.03 28.99 -9.33
N PRO A 248 15.41 30.23 -8.97
CA PRO A 248 14.79 31.41 -9.54
C PRO A 248 14.84 31.38 -11.08
N GLY A 249 13.69 31.61 -11.71
CA GLY A 249 13.56 31.63 -13.15
C GLY A 249 12.15 32.08 -13.56
N ALA A 250 12.05 32.74 -14.70
CA ALA A 250 10.80 33.11 -15.34
C ALA A 250 10.27 31.95 -16.18
N ILE A 251 8.97 31.72 -16.11
CA ILE A 251 8.25 30.92 -17.09
C ILE A 251 7.72 31.89 -18.14
N GLY A 252 8.02 31.62 -19.41
CA GLY A 252 7.54 32.43 -20.53
C GLY A 252 6.01 32.43 -20.59
N GLU A 253 5.43 33.49 -21.16
CA GLU A 253 3.96 33.66 -21.18
C GLU A 253 3.22 32.55 -21.95
N ASP A 254 3.90 31.89 -22.90
CA ASP A 254 3.37 30.76 -23.66
C ASP A 254 3.53 29.40 -22.94
N GLY A 255 4.19 29.37 -21.79
CA GLY A 255 4.46 28.16 -21.01
C GLY A 255 5.43 27.18 -21.67
N LEU A 256 6.12 27.56 -22.74
CA LEU A 256 7.05 26.70 -23.46
C LEU A 256 8.45 26.74 -22.84
N ARG A 257 9.20 25.64 -22.99
CA ARG A 257 10.57 25.55 -22.50
C ARG A 257 11.50 26.60 -23.15
N GLU A 258 11.30 26.89 -24.43
CA GLU A 258 12.18 27.80 -25.21
C GLU A 258 12.09 29.27 -24.76
N SER A 259 10.95 29.67 -24.21
CA SER A 259 10.67 31.03 -23.73
C SER A 259 10.88 31.17 -22.22
N SER A 260 11.19 30.08 -21.53
CA SER A 260 11.32 29.97 -20.08
C SER A 260 12.78 29.77 -19.67
N ASP A 261 13.09 30.03 -18.40
CA ASP A 261 14.33 29.55 -17.80
C ASP A 261 14.32 28.01 -17.77
N PRO A 262 15.27 27.33 -18.45
CA PRO A 262 15.19 25.88 -18.67
C PRO A 262 15.09 25.06 -17.38
N ALA A 263 15.86 25.41 -16.35
CA ALA A 263 15.86 24.68 -15.09
C ALA A 263 14.54 24.82 -14.30
N ALA A 264 13.90 25.99 -14.36
CA ALA A 264 12.61 26.21 -13.71
C ALA A 264 11.49 25.47 -14.47
N TRP A 265 11.54 25.48 -15.80
CA TRP A 265 10.59 24.75 -16.64
C TRP A 265 10.72 23.24 -16.45
N ASP A 266 11.94 22.69 -16.54
CA ASP A 266 12.21 21.25 -16.39
C ASP A 266 11.77 20.72 -15.01
N PHE A 267 11.89 21.54 -13.96
CA PHE A 267 11.39 21.22 -12.63
C PHE A 267 9.87 21.05 -12.59
N TYR A 268 9.12 22.00 -13.17
CA TYR A 268 7.66 21.91 -13.20
C TYR A 268 7.18 20.80 -14.13
N GLU A 269 7.84 20.61 -15.26
CA GLU A 269 7.54 19.51 -16.18
C GLU A 269 7.70 18.16 -15.49
N ASP A 270 8.82 17.90 -14.81
CA ASP A 270 9.01 16.67 -14.03
C ASP A 270 7.90 16.52 -12.98
N TYR A 271 7.64 17.56 -12.18
CA TYR A 271 6.60 17.49 -11.16
C TYR A 271 5.20 17.21 -11.71
N TYR A 272 4.84 17.82 -12.84
CA TYR A 272 3.51 17.74 -13.43
C TYR A 272 3.31 16.56 -14.41
N THR A 273 4.37 15.89 -14.86
CA THR A 273 4.27 14.79 -15.83
C THR A 273 4.81 13.46 -15.34
N ASN A 274 5.66 13.44 -14.32
CA ASN A 274 6.30 12.21 -13.86
C ASN A 274 5.28 11.22 -13.26
N PRO A 275 5.13 10.02 -13.85
CA PRO A 275 4.17 9.01 -13.39
C PRO A 275 4.50 8.48 -11.99
N GLU A 276 5.76 8.55 -11.55
CA GLU A 276 6.17 8.08 -10.22
C GLU A 276 5.55 8.91 -9.08
N TYR A 277 5.11 10.13 -9.37
CA TYR A 277 4.47 11.03 -8.39
C TYR A 277 2.94 10.94 -8.41
N ARG A 278 2.39 9.96 -9.13
CA ARG A 278 0.95 9.86 -9.38
C ARG A 278 0.35 8.69 -8.64
N SER A 279 -0.85 8.93 -8.12
CA SER A 279 -1.68 7.89 -7.54
C SER A 279 -2.83 7.56 -8.49
N SER A 280 -3.17 6.28 -8.56
CA SER A 280 -4.26 5.77 -9.38
C SER A 280 -5.04 4.69 -8.62
N LEU A 281 -6.33 4.60 -8.87
CA LEU A 281 -7.19 3.52 -8.43
C LEU A 281 -7.98 3.03 -9.64
N THR A 282 -7.84 1.76 -9.98
CA THR A 282 -8.56 1.14 -11.09
C THR A 282 -9.29 -0.09 -10.60
N VAL A 283 -10.54 -0.22 -11.03
CA VAL A 283 -11.38 -1.39 -10.81
C VAL A 283 -11.94 -1.79 -12.17
N GLY A 284 -11.53 -2.96 -12.68
CA GLY A 284 -12.00 -3.46 -13.96
C GLY A 284 -13.48 -3.81 -13.97
N ASN A 285 -14.02 -4.30 -12.84
CA ASN A 285 -15.46 -4.51 -12.66
C ASN A 285 -15.84 -4.46 -11.18
N LEU A 286 -16.86 -3.66 -10.85
CA LEU A 286 -17.45 -3.59 -9.53
C LEU A 286 -18.85 -4.24 -9.56
N SER A 287 -19.08 -5.24 -8.72
CA SER A 287 -20.40 -5.83 -8.53
C SER A 287 -20.80 -5.90 -7.06
N VAL A 288 -22.10 -5.77 -6.77
CA VAL A 288 -22.67 -5.94 -5.43
C VAL A 288 -23.83 -6.93 -5.50
N GLY A 289 -23.62 -8.14 -4.98
CA GLY A 289 -24.54 -9.26 -5.18
C GLY A 289 -24.72 -9.54 -6.67
N ASP A 290 -25.96 -9.59 -7.14
CA ASP A 290 -26.28 -9.87 -8.55
C ASP A 290 -26.22 -8.62 -9.47
N ARG A 291 -25.80 -7.46 -8.94
CA ARG A 291 -25.77 -6.19 -9.70
C ARG A 291 -24.35 -5.85 -10.11
N ASP A 292 -24.15 -5.66 -11.41
CA ASP A 292 -22.92 -5.19 -12.02
C ASP A 292 -22.98 -3.66 -12.21
N PHE A 293 -21.95 -2.94 -11.76
CA PHE A 293 -21.79 -1.49 -11.88
C PHE A 293 -20.72 -1.10 -12.93
N GLY A 294 -20.06 -2.07 -13.55
CA GLY A 294 -19.03 -1.87 -14.56
C GLY A 294 -17.67 -1.50 -13.98
N SER A 295 -16.80 -0.97 -14.85
CA SER A 295 -15.45 -0.52 -14.49
C SER A 295 -15.44 0.91 -13.92
N GLY A 296 -14.53 1.21 -13.00
CA GLY A 296 -14.27 2.56 -12.51
C GLY A 296 -12.78 2.83 -12.39
N ARG A 297 -12.37 4.08 -12.61
CA ARG A 297 -10.96 4.49 -12.44
C ARG A 297 -10.82 5.94 -12.02
N ILE A 298 -9.78 6.19 -11.24
CA ILE A 298 -9.23 7.50 -10.90
C ILE A 298 -7.75 7.41 -11.25
N GLU A 299 -7.27 8.23 -12.18
CA GLU A 299 -5.90 8.10 -12.72
C GLU A 299 -5.16 9.43 -12.61
N GLY A 300 -3.85 9.36 -12.36
CA GLY A 300 -2.99 10.54 -12.44
C GLY A 300 -3.20 11.56 -11.32
N VAL A 301 -3.61 11.11 -10.12
CA VAL A 301 -3.81 12.01 -8.98
C VAL A 301 -2.47 12.45 -8.43
N LEU A 302 -2.24 13.76 -8.40
CA LEU A 302 -1.12 14.39 -7.72
C LEU A 302 -1.60 15.02 -6.40
N ILE A 303 -1.06 14.54 -5.29
CA ILE A 303 -1.43 15.03 -3.96
C ILE A 303 -0.60 16.28 -3.64
N GLN A 304 -1.17 17.47 -3.83
CA GLN A 304 -0.47 18.75 -3.59
C GLN A 304 -0.36 19.13 -2.11
N HIS A 305 -1.27 18.63 -1.28
CA HIS A 305 -1.22 18.77 0.16
C HIS A 305 -2.05 17.68 0.82
N LEU A 306 -1.49 17.07 1.86
CA LEU A 306 -2.18 16.11 2.71
C LEU A 306 -1.63 16.28 4.11
N LYS A 307 -2.53 16.39 5.10
CA LYS A 307 -2.15 16.43 6.51
C LYS A 307 -2.99 15.43 7.28
N ILE A 308 -2.34 14.40 7.82
CA ILE A 308 -2.96 13.39 8.66
C ILE A 308 -2.39 13.57 10.06
N GLN A 309 -3.23 13.84 11.04
CA GLN A 309 -2.84 13.97 12.43
C GLN A 309 -3.61 12.93 13.24
N THR A 310 -2.91 12.10 13.99
CA THR A 310 -3.57 11.25 14.98
C THR A 310 -4.16 12.13 16.08
N LYS A 311 -5.18 11.63 16.75
CA LYS A 311 -5.74 12.26 17.94
C LYS A 311 -5.86 11.19 19.00
N ASP A 312 -5.50 11.54 20.22
CA ASP A 312 -5.94 10.77 21.36
C ASP A 312 -7.47 10.78 21.39
N LEU A 313 -8.05 9.63 21.71
CA LEU A 313 -9.49 9.46 21.83
C LEU A 313 -9.98 9.77 23.25
N ALA A 314 -9.10 10.21 24.17
CA ALA A 314 -9.43 10.73 25.50
C ALA A 314 -9.04 12.22 25.68
N PRO A 315 -9.85 13.02 26.40
CA PRO A 315 -9.57 14.45 26.68
C PRO A 315 -8.49 14.69 27.74
#